data_AF-A0A2V9NFS9-F1
#
_entry.id   AF-A0A2V9NFS9-F1
#
_cell.length_a   1.000
_cell.length_b   1.000
_cell.length_c   1.000
_cell.angle_alpha   90.00
_cell.angle_beta   90.00
_cell.angle_gamma   90.00
#
_symmetry.space_group_name_H-M   'P 1'
#
loop_
_entity.id
_entity.type
_entity.pdbx_description
1 polymer ?
#
loop_
_entity_poly.entity_id
_entity_poly.type
_entity_poly.pdbx_seq_one_letter_code
_entity_poly.pdbx_strand_id
1 'polypeptide(L)'
;MRKKLLVLLGVALLLFLFLGAVNNLLSSWLVPMIGDRMDWRSRWFMGRHGIDCGEVKVHGDPTTATNCVLKADSQGRPFRVRYDIMGYDSAVAGGIVLTPRGEFYGLSFNGDPAGQGGTSLFRQHVTTTPCPRPVHLWVNPKGRINCFQQQLSPPAGITAPNFEPY
;
A
#
# COMPACT_ATOMS: atom_id res chain seq x y z
N MET A 1 -0.57 24.44 -42.58
CA MET A 1 0.08 23.97 -41.33
C MET A 1 -0.91 23.64 -40.21
N ARG A 2 -1.89 24.49 -39.89
CA ARG A 2 -2.89 24.26 -38.80
C ARG A 2 -3.67 22.93 -38.88
N LYS A 3 -4.14 22.50 -40.05
CA LYS A 3 -4.87 21.22 -40.20
C LYS A 3 -4.03 19.99 -39.85
N LYS A 4 -2.76 19.94 -40.28
CA LYS A 4 -1.84 18.84 -39.95
C LYS A 4 -1.54 18.80 -38.44
N LEU A 5 -1.39 19.96 -37.81
CA LEU A 5 -1.19 20.08 -36.36
C LEU A 5 -2.42 19.59 -35.57
N LEU A 6 -3.64 19.95 -35.99
CA LEU A 6 -4.89 19.48 -35.37
C LEU A 6 -5.05 17.96 -35.49
N VAL A 7 -4.73 17.38 -36.66
CA VAL A 7 -4.75 15.93 -36.85
C VAL A 7 -3.72 15.25 -35.94
N LEU A 8 -2.49 15.77 -35.85
CA LEU A 8 -1.46 15.22 -34.97
C LEU A 8 -1.86 15.29 -33.49
N LEU A 9 -2.45 16.41 -33.04
CA LEU A 9 -2.96 16.54 -31.67
C LEU A 9 -4.11 15.57 -31.40
N GLY A 10 -5.03 15.38 -32.35
CA GLY A 10 -6.13 14.42 -32.23
C GLY A 10 -5.63 12.98 -32.14
N VAL A 11 -4.65 12.61 -32.98
CA VAL A 11 -4.01 11.28 -32.94
C VAL A 11 -3.30 11.07 -31.61
N ALA A 12 -2.53 12.05 -31.13
CA ALA A 12 -1.83 11.97 -29.85
C ALA A 12 -2.80 11.80 -28.66
N LEU A 13 -3.92 12.54 -28.67
CA LEU A 13 -4.96 12.44 -27.65
C LEU A 13 -5.62 11.05 -27.64
N LEU A 14 -5.97 10.53 -28.82
CA LEU A 14 -6.53 9.17 -28.96
C LEU A 14 -5.55 8.10 -28.48
N LEU A 15 -4.27 8.23 -28.81
CA LEU A 15 -3.24 7.29 -28.37
C LEU A 15 -3.07 7.31 -26.85
N PHE A 16 -3.10 8.51 -26.25
CA PHE A 16 -3.03 8.69 -24.80
C PHE A 16 -4.22 8.03 -24.09
N LEU A 17 -5.44 8.25 -24.58
CA LEU A 17 -6.65 7.62 -24.03
C LEU A 17 -6.61 6.10 -24.18
N PHE A 18 -6.16 5.60 -25.33
CA PHE A 18 -6.03 4.16 -25.57
C PHE A 18 -4.99 3.52 -24.64
N LEU A 19 -3.83 4.15 -24.45
CA LEU A 19 -2.80 3.69 -23.50
C LEU A 19 -3.33 3.64 -22.06
N GLY A 20 -4.09 4.65 -21.63
CA GLY A 20 -4.73 4.67 -20.32
C GLY A 20 -5.73 3.52 -20.15
N ALA A 21 -6.59 3.30 -21.15
CA ALA A 21 -7.58 2.21 -21.15
C ALA A 21 -6.93 0.83 -21.12
N VAL A 22 -5.88 0.61 -21.93
CA VAL A 22 -5.12 -0.64 -21.96
C VAL A 22 -4.41 -0.89 -20.62
N ASN A 23 -3.80 0.14 -20.02
CA ASN A 23 -3.21 0.02 -18.68
C ASN A 23 -4.25 -0.39 -17.64
N ASN A 24 -5.43 0.23 -17.64
CA ASN A 24 -6.49 -0.10 -16.68
C ASN A 24 -7.02 -1.52 -16.88
N LEU A 25 -7.25 -1.92 -18.13
CA LEU A 25 -7.70 -3.27 -18.46
C LEU A 25 -6.67 -4.33 -18.02
N LEU A 26 -5.41 -4.17 -18.41
CA LEU A 26 -4.32 -5.07 -18.01
C LEU A 26 -4.15 -5.12 -16.49
N SER A 27 -4.19 -3.97 -15.82
CA SER A 27 -3.99 -3.91 -14.38
C SER A 27 -5.14 -4.59 -13.62
N SER A 28 -6.38 -4.40 -14.06
CA SER A 28 -7.56 -5.05 -13.45
C SER A 28 -7.53 -6.57 -13.54
N TRP A 29 -6.86 -7.12 -14.57
CA TRP A 29 -6.73 -8.56 -14.78
C TRP A 29 -5.51 -9.14 -14.11
N LEU A 30 -4.35 -8.48 -14.24
CA LEU A 30 -3.07 -9.02 -13.77
C LEU A 30 -2.88 -8.81 -12.27
N VAL A 31 -3.15 -7.62 -11.74
CA VAL A 31 -2.86 -7.30 -10.32
C VAL A 31 -3.53 -8.28 -9.35
N PRO A 32 -4.81 -8.69 -9.51
CA PRO A 32 -5.40 -9.69 -8.64
C PRO A 32 -4.75 -11.08 -8.73
N MET A 33 -4.15 -11.42 -9.88
CA MET A 33 -3.50 -12.72 -10.10
C MET A 33 -2.08 -12.75 -9.54
N ILE A 34 -1.29 -11.69 -9.77
CA ILE A 34 0.14 -11.67 -9.43
C ILE A 34 0.44 -10.96 -8.10
N GLY A 35 -0.51 -10.21 -7.55
CA GLY A 35 -0.30 -9.33 -6.41
C GLY A 35 0.19 -7.93 -6.80
N ASP A 36 0.21 -7.03 -5.84
CA ASP A 36 0.69 -5.66 -6.02
C ASP A 36 2.08 -5.46 -5.39
N ARG A 37 2.65 -4.27 -5.61
CA ARG A 37 4.01 -3.94 -5.19
C ARG A 37 4.18 -3.98 -3.67
N MET A 38 3.14 -3.66 -2.90
CA MET A 38 3.19 -3.76 -1.45
C MET A 38 3.13 -5.21 -0.99
N ASP A 39 2.31 -6.06 -1.62
CA ASP A 39 2.29 -7.50 -1.34
C ASP A 39 3.68 -8.12 -1.55
N TRP A 40 4.31 -7.86 -2.70
CA TRP A 40 5.66 -8.35 -2.98
C TRP A 40 6.70 -7.79 -2.01
N ARG A 41 6.68 -6.48 -1.75
CA ARG A 41 7.68 -5.83 -0.89
C ARG A 41 7.58 -6.31 0.56
N SER A 42 6.36 -6.43 1.09
CA SER A 42 6.11 -6.92 2.44
C SER A 42 6.52 -8.39 2.61
N ARG A 43 6.18 -9.26 1.64
CA ARG A 43 6.63 -10.66 1.63
C ARG A 43 8.16 -10.78 1.57
N TRP A 44 8.80 -9.97 0.72
CA TRP A 44 10.25 -9.95 0.62
C TRP A 44 10.92 -9.57 1.94
N PHE A 45 10.42 -8.53 2.61
CA PHE A 45 10.95 -8.09 3.91
C PHE A 45 10.73 -9.09 5.04
N MET A 46 9.53 -9.68 5.11
CA MET A 46 9.19 -10.71 6.09
C MET A 46 10.08 -11.96 5.92
N GLY A 47 10.47 -12.26 4.68
CA GLY A 47 11.25 -13.45 4.35
C GLY A 47 10.41 -14.73 4.33
N ARG A 48 11.04 -15.84 3.93
CA ARG A 48 10.34 -17.12 3.66
C ARG A 48 9.69 -17.78 4.88
N HIS A 49 10.20 -17.53 6.08
CA HIS A 49 9.76 -18.19 7.32
C HIS A 49 8.99 -17.26 8.28
N GLY A 50 8.69 -16.04 7.84
CA GLY A 50 7.87 -15.13 8.63
C GLY A 50 6.39 -15.46 8.56
N ILE A 51 5.62 -14.86 9.47
CA ILE A 51 4.18 -15.04 9.60
C ILE A 51 3.46 -14.02 8.73
N ASP A 52 2.70 -14.52 7.76
CA ASP A 52 1.76 -13.70 7.01
C ASP A 52 0.47 -13.52 7.83
N CYS A 53 0.32 -12.37 8.49
CA CYS A 53 -0.90 -12.05 9.24
C CYS A 53 -2.06 -11.59 8.34
N GLY A 54 -1.85 -11.62 7.03
CA GLY A 54 -2.88 -11.42 6.03
C GLY A 54 -3.12 -9.96 5.70
N GLU A 55 -4.26 -9.76 5.04
CA GLU A 55 -4.72 -8.50 4.50
C GLU A 55 -6.13 -8.24 5.01
N VAL A 56 -6.36 -7.05 5.54
CA VAL A 56 -7.68 -6.58 5.97
C VAL A 56 -8.21 -5.64 4.90
N LYS A 57 -9.30 -6.03 4.24
CA LYS A 57 -9.96 -5.21 3.21
C LYS A 57 -10.58 -3.95 3.82
N VAL A 58 -10.96 -3.01 2.95
CA VAL A 58 -11.72 -1.82 3.37
C VAL A 58 -12.99 -2.28 4.09
N HIS A 59 -13.27 -1.72 5.28
CA HIS A 59 -14.35 -2.12 6.19
C HIS A 59 -14.24 -3.54 6.80
N GLY A 60 -13.15 -4.27 6.54
CA GLY A 60 -12.89 -5.55 7.19
C GLY A 60 -12.53 -5.39 8.67
N ASP A 61 -12.83 -6.43 9.47
CA ASP A 61 -12.43 -6.52 10.88
C ASP A 61 -10.92 -6.83 10.98
N PRO A 62 -10.10 -5.95 11.58
CA PRO A 62 -8.67 -6.19 11.71
C PRO A 62 -8.29 -7.04 12.93
N THR A 63 -9.23 -7.40 13.80
CA THR A 63 -8.94 -8.07 15.08
C THR A 63 -8.04 -9.30 14.92
N THR A 64 -8.36 -10.18 13.97
CA THR A 64 -7.57 -11.40 13.71
C THR A 64 -6.14 -11.08 13.24
N ALA A 65 -6.00 -10.12 12.32
CA ALA A 65 -4.70 -9.74 11.77
C ALA A 65 -3.83 -9.04 12.84
N THR A 66 -4.43 -8.15 13.63
CA THR A 66 -3.79 -7.45 14.75
C THR A 66 -3.32 -8.44 15.82
N ASN A 67 -4.17 -9.37 16.24
CA ASN A 67 -3.77 -10.40 17.21
C ASN A 67 -2.65 -11.30 16.69
N CYS A 68 -2.65 -11.63 15.40
CA CYS A 68 -1.55 -12.35 14.76
C CYS A 68 -0.23 -11.58 14.86
N VAL A 69 -0.24 -10.27 14.55
CA VAL A 69 0.95 -9.43 14.62
C VAL A 69 1.49 -9.34 16.05
N LEU A 70 0.63 -9.05 17.04
CA LEU A 70 1.05 -8.93 18.43
C LEU A 70 1.65 -10.25 18.95
N LYS A 71 1.08 -11.39 18.53
CA LYS A 71 1.64 -12.70 18.85
C LYS A 71 2.98 -12.93 18.18
N ALA A 72 3.11 -12.62 16.88
CA ALA A 72 4.36 -12.77 16.14
C ALA A 72 5.49 -11.92 16.74
N ASP A 73 5.16 -10.67 17.07
CA ASP A 73 6.06 -9.71 17.72
C ASP A 73 6.55 -10.21 19.08
N SER A 74 5.64 -10.67 19.95
CA SER A 74 6.00 -11.23 21.26
C SER A 74 6.91 -12.46 21.18
N GLN A 75 6.94 -13.14 20.03
CA GLN A 75 7.77 -14.31 19.76
C GLN A 75 9.06 -13.96 19.02
N GLY A 76 9.31 -12.69 18.70
CA GLY A 76 10.44 -12.26 17.89
C GLY A 76 10.42 -12.84 16.47
N ARG A 77 9.23 -13.19 15.96
CA ARG A 77 9.08 -13.81 14.65
C ARG A 77 8.83 -12.74 13.59
N PRO A 78 9.53 -12.77 12.45
CA PRO A 78 9.24 -11.89 11.32
C PRO A 78 7.78 -12.04 10.92
N PHE A 79 7.13 -10.93 10.57
CA PHE A 79 5.74 -10.93 10.17
C PHE A 79 5.47 -9.83 9.17
N ARG A 80 4.34 -9.93 8.46
CA ARG A 80 3.75 -8.82 7.72
C ARG A 80 2.26 -8.70 8.04
N VAL A 81 1.74 -7.49 7.92
CA VAL A 81 0.29 -7.24 7.86
C VAL A 81 0.01 -6.12 6.88
N ARG A 82 -1.15 -6.20 6.21
CA ARG A 82 -1.66 -5.16 5.33
C ARG A 82 -3.08 -4.76 5.73
N TYR A 83 -3.36 -3.48 5.65
CA TYR A 83 -4.68 -2.89 5.82
C TYR A 83 -5.00 -2.05 4.58
N ASP A 84 -6.02 -2.44 3.82
CA ASP A 84 -6.56 -1.61 2.75
C ASP A 84 -7.34 -0.45 3.38
N ILE A 85 -7.13 0.73 2.82
CA ILE A 85 -7.68 2.00 3.31
C ILE A 85 -8.53 2.58 2.18
N MET A 86 -9.63 3.24 2.55
CA MET A 86 -10.45 3.96 1.59
C MET A 86 -9.64 5.09 0.97
N GLY A 87 -9.27 4.94 -0.29
CA GLY A 87 -8.76 6.00 -1.15
C GLY A 87 -9.88 6.60 -1.99
N TYR A 88 -9.70 7.85 -2.44
CA TYR A 88 -10.65 8.51 -3.35
C TYR A 88 -10.35 8.16 -4.81
N ASP A 89 -9.08 8.31 -5.22
CA ASP A 89 -8.69 8.27 -6.65
C ASP A 89 -7.82 7.06 -7.02
N SER A 90 -7.36 6.30 -6.02
CA SER A 90 -6.53 5.10 -6.22
C SER A 90 -6.68 4.13 -5.06
N ALA A 91 -6.25 2.88 -5.27
CA ALA A 91 -6.13 1.92 -4.18
C ALA A 91 -5.05 2.39 -3.20
N VAL A 92 -5.37 2.45 -1.90
CA VAL A 92 -4.43 2.86 -0.85
C VAL A 92 -4.36 1.77 0.20
N ALA A 93 -3.17 1.47 0.69
CA ALA A 93 -2.99 0.53 1.78
C ALA A 93 -1.84 0.95 2.70
N GLY A 94 -1.92 0.51 3.95
CA GLY A 94 -0.88 0.66 4.96
C GLY A 94 -0.52 -0.69 5.56
N GLY A 95 0.65 -0.80 6.19
CA GLY A 95 1.05 -2.05 6.82
C GLY A 95 2.33 -1.94 7.62
N ILE A 96 2.64 -3.02 8.35
CA ILE A 96 3.91 -3.16 9.06
C ILE A 96 4.55 -4.47 8.68
N VAL A 97 5.87 -4.46 8.62
CA VAL A 97 6.69 -5.65 8.52
C VAL A 97 7.78 -5.65 9.58
N LEU A 98 7.98 -6.79 10.22
CA LEU A 98 9.16 -7.12 11.00
C LEU A 98 10.04 -8.06 10.17
N THR A 99 11.29 -7.68 9.91
CA THR A 99 12.23 -8.51 9.13
C THR A 99 12.89 -9.60 9.99
N PRO A 100 13.50 -10.63 9.37
CA PRO A 100 14.38 -11.60 10.05
C PRO A 100 15.55 -11.00 10.83
N ARG A 101 15.88 -9.73 10.58
CA ARG A 101 16.95 -9.00 11.29
C ARG A 101 16.44 -8.21 12.50
N GLY A 102 15.14 -8.28 12.80
CA GLY A 102 14.54 -7.50 13.88
C GLY A 102 14.27 -6.04 13.48
N GLU A 103 14.23 -5.73 12.19
CA GLU A 103 13.96 -4.37 11.71
C GLU A 103 12.46 -4.19 11.45
N PHE A 104 11.89 -3.10 11.99
CA PHE A 104 10.50 -2.74 11.72
C PHE A 104 10.42 -1.67 10.64
N TYR A 105 9.51 -1.90 9.69
CA TYR A 105 9.15 -0.91 8.68
C TYR A 105 7.65 -0.73 8.61
N GLY A 106 7.22 0.53 8.57
CA GLY A 106 5.90 0.90 8.07
C GLY A 106 5.92 0.97 6.55
N LEU A 107 4.86 0.46 5.93
CA LEU A 107 4.65 0.47 4.50
C LEU A 107 3.43 1.34 4.17
N SER A 108 3.56 2.18 3.16
CA SER A 108 2.45 2.96 2.59
C SER A 108 2.39 2.69 1.09
N PHE A 109 1.19 2.40 0.59
CA PHE A 109 0.96 2.01 -0.79
C PHE A 109 -0.02 2.96 -1.47
N ASN A 110 0.34 3.38 -2.69
CA ASN A 110 -0.54 4.10 -3.60
C ASN A 110 -0.57 3.33 -4.93
N GLY A 111 -1.74 2.81 -5.29
CA GLY A 111 -1.96 2.01 -6.47
C GLY A 111 -1.80 2.78 -7.77
N ASP A 112 -2.05 4.09 -7.77
CA ASP A 112 -1.79 4.95 -8.92
C ASP A 112 -1.56 6.41 -8.49
N PRO A 113 -0.30 6.84 -8.36
CA PRO A 113 0.03 8.22 -8.03
C PRO A 113 -0.48 9.25 -9.06
N ALA A 114 -0.84 8.83 -10.27
CA ALA A 114 -1.42 9.71 -11.29
C ALA A 114 -2.94 9.89 -11.14
N GLY A 115 -3.59 9.22 -10.18
CA GLY A 115 -5.02 9.38 -9.88
C GLY A 115 -5.97 8.83 -10.95
N GLN A 116 -5.55 7.84 -11.74
CA GLN A 116 -6.38 7.29 -12.82
C GLN A 116 -7.27 6.11 -12.37
N GLY A 117 -7.39 5.88 -11.06
CA GLY A 117 -8.21 4.82 -10.47
C GLY A 117 -7.44 3.53 -10.16
N GLY A 118 -7.86 2.86 -9.09
CA GLY A 118 -7.44 1.50 -8.74
C GLY A 118 -5.93 1.32 -8.52
N THR A 119 -5.41 0.17 -8.95
CA THR A 119 -3.98 -0.17 -8.90
C THR A 119 -3.45 -0.28 -10.33
N SER A 120 -2.52 0.59 -10.71
CA SER A 120 -1.78 0.49 -11.97
C SER A 120 -0.65 -0.51 -11.83
N LEU A 121 -0.52 -1.40 -12.81
CA LEU A 121 0.57 -2.37 -12.88
C LEU A 121 1.95 -1.71 -12.84
N PHE A 122 2.11 -0.57 -13.53
CA PHE A 122 3.41 0.08 -13.74
C PHE A 122 3.64 1.30 -12.83
N ARG A 123 2.58 2.01 -12.44
CA ARG A 123 2.71 3.28 -11.68
C ARG A 123 2.59 3.11 -10.17
N GLN A 124 2.04 2.00 -9.69
CA GLN A 124 1.91 1.75 -8.26
C GLN A 124 3.22 1.96 -7.50
N HIS A 125 3.11 2.53 -6.31
CA HIS A 125 4.25 2.90 -5.48
C HIS A 125 4.09 2.35 -4.07
N VAL A 126 5.18 1.87 -3.49
CA VAL A 126 5.26 1.50 -2.07
C VAL A 126 6.39 2.29 -1.42
N THR A 127 6.04 3.11 -0.45
CA THR A 127 6.99 3.79 0.42
C THR A 127 7.29 2.88 1.60
N THR A 128 8.58 2.73 1.92
CA THR A 128 9.04 2.01 3.12
C THR A 128 9.68 3.02 4.07
N THR A 129 9.20 3.07 5.30
CA THR A 129 9.71 3.98 6.32
C THR A 129 10.13 3.18 7.56
N PRO A 130 11.39 3.30 8.01
CA PRO A 130 11.82 2.65 9.26
C PRO A 130 11.01 3.15 10.44
N CYS A 131 10.61 2.26 11.34
CA CYS A 131 9.94 2.66 12.56
C CYS A 131 10.92 3.39 13.50
N PRO A 132 10.47 4.43 14.23
CA PRO A 132 11.28 5.12 15.22
C PRO A 132 11.81 4.15 16.29
N ARG A 133 12.99 4.44 16.83
CA ARG A 133 13.56 3.69 17.94
C ARG A 133 13.41 4.50 19.24
N PRO A 134 13.06 3.87 20.38
CA PRO A 134 12.65 2.47 20.54
C PRO A 134 11.34 2.17 19.79
N VAL A 135 11.22 0.95 19.25
CA VAL A 135 10.04 0.56 18.47
C VAL A 135 8.87 0.34 19.43
N HIS A 136 7.74 0.97 19.13
CA HIS A 136 6.48 0.76 19.81
C HIS A 136 5.37 0.51 18.79
N LEU A 137 4.62 -0.59 18.96
CA LEU A 137 3.44 -0.88 18.15
C LEU A 137 2.20 -0.27 18.81
N TRP A 138 1.42 0.47 18.03
CA TRP A 138 0.20 1.14 18.46
C TRP A 138 -0.99 0.55 17.73
N VAL A 139 -2.03 0.18 18.47
CA VAL A 139 -3.33 -0.21 17.92
C VAL A 139 -4.25 1.02 17.92
N ASN A 140 -4.78 1.40 16.76
CA ASN A 140 -5.73 2.52 16.66
C ASN A 140 -7.16 2.09 17.05
N PRO A 141 -8.14 3.01 17.20
CA PRO A 141 -9.53 2.66 17.56
C PRO A 141 -10.23 1.73 16.57
N LYS A 142 -9.80 1.72 15.30
CA LYS A 142 -10.27 0.77 14.30
C LYS A 142 -9.66 -0.62 14.46
N GLY A 143 -8.74 -0.82 15.40
CA GLY A 143 -8.08 -2.09 15.68
C GLY A 143 -6.87 -2.40 14.81
N ARG A 144 -6.31 -1.42 14.07
CA ARG A 144 -5.17 -1.60 13.14
C ARG A 144 -3.85 -1.16 13.76
N ILE A 145 -2.76 -1.85 13.43
CA ILE A 145 -1.42 -1.60 14.01
C ILE A 145 -0.59 -0.63 13.16
N ASN A 146 0.07 0.34 13.80
CA ASN A 146 1.12 1.22 13.25
C ASN A 146 2.34 1.29 14.20
N CYS A 147 3.46 1.87 13.76
CA CYS A 147 4.68 2.00 14.58
C CYS A 147 5.19 3.44 14.76
N PHE A 148 4.47 4.45 14.30
CA PHE A 148 4.97 5.83 14.30
C PHE A 148 4.53 6.60 15.53
N GLN A 149 3.23 6.59 15.86
CA GLN A 149 2.67 7.28 17.03
C GLN A 149 1.14 7.17 17.07
N GLN A 150 0.56 7.50 18.22
CA GLN A 150 -0.89 7.66 18.43
C GLN A 150 -1.50 8.91 17.77
N GLN A 151 -0.71 9.82 17.21
CA GLN A 151 -1.20 11.02 16.52
C GLN A 151 -0.71 11.03 15.07
N LEU A 152 -1.45 11.64 14.14
CA LEU A 152 -1.04 11.77 12.74
C LEU A 152 0.38 12.34 12.62
N SER A 153 1.25 11.70 11.84
CA SER A 153 2.61 12.17 11.54
C SER A 153 2.46 13.33 10.57
N PRO A 154 2.92 14.55 10.91
CA PRO A 154 2.85 15.66 9.99
C PRO A 154 3.70 15.39 8.73
N PRO A 155 3.23 15.75 7.52
CA PRO A 155 1.92 16.31 7.22
C PRO A 155 0.82 15.24 7.25
N ALA A 156 -0.34 15.57 7.85
CA ALA A 156 -1.52 14.74 7.75
C ALA A 156 -1.98 14.65 6.28
N GLY A 157 -2.08 13.44 5.72
CA GLY A 157 -2.51 13.24 4.34
C GLY A 157 -2.38 11.79 3.88
N ILE A 158 -2.85 11.48 2.66
CA ILE A 158 -2.83 10.13 2.05
C ILE A 158 -1.45 9.48 1.94
N THR A 159 -0.40 10.30 2.02
CA THR A 159 1.00 9.88 1.95
C THR A 159 1.66 9.77 3.32
N ALA A 160 0.96 10.11 4.40
CA ALA A 160 1.50 10.01 5.74
C ALA A 160 1.75 8.54 6.10
N PRO A 161 2.84 8.23 6.82
CA PRO A 161 3.15 6.87 7.26
C PRO A 161 2.11 6.30 8.25
N ASN A 162 1.20 7.14 8.76
CA ASN A 162 0.03 6.78 9.56
C ASN A 162 -1.26 7.38 8.98
N PHE A 163 -1.58 7.05 7.74
CA PHE A 163 -2.66 7.64 6.96
C PHE A 163 -4.08 7.58 7.61
N GLU A 164 -4.35 6.69 8.56
CA GLU A 164 -5.68 6.69 9.18
C GLU A 164 -5.79 7.65 10.37
N PRO A 165 -6.72 8.62 10.33
CA PRO A 165 -7.04 9.43 11.49
C PRO A 165 -7.63 8.56 12.61
N TYR A 166 -7.29 8.96 13.84
CA TYR A 166 -8.00 8.59 15.05
C TYR A 166 -9.42 9.16 15.04
#